data_AF-A0A816PKZ3-F1
#
_entry.id   AF-A0A816PKZ3-F1
#
_cell.length_a   1.000
_cell.length_b   1.000
_cell.length_c   1.000
_cell.angle_alpha   90.00
_cell.angle_beta   90.00
_cell.angle_gamma   90.00
#
_symmetry.space_group_name_H-M   'P 1'
#
loop_
_entity.id
_entity.type
_entity.pdbx_description
1 polymer ?
#
loop_
_entity_poly.entity_id
_entity_poly.type
_entity_poly.pdbx_seq_one_letter_code
_entity_poly.pdbx_strand_id
1 'polypeptide(L)'
;HNVYGASRYNPLFSNQPQFVVLKKSSSAPILSIFRCSSVMHSIVSLELDDDCILPDIFNEDGLFFRELIHLTHIRITLFRFKHSICLLNQLGSQLCSLAVNIMFVSLQDASIVSKIKSILCPNLKQLAITIYRTIRDYETLVLALQRLSNVEYLTLLLAIDCEEIRPHHFIDGFDLEDDIISYMPHLRQFHFHIRSILKDASHAELDTIRQSFVKQQQSIDFPIDYFDNNYGQCQIYSLPFIGTRLDFISNRFPLFDTNKTFSMVTNLVLFDDVQPFESDFFERLSRALPHLRTLDVVNELGQQENMKATTNNLEFTHLTTLILFDIHLDYAKQLLCRTHLPCLVELAIDNDILLTIIAQDQRQAKDNCSRVETLRTSNPFYHSLDALRSFFPPNSYVKHPDEATV
;
A
#
# COMPACT_ATOMS: atom_id res chain seq x y z
N HIS A 1 -9.04 11.73 17.53
CA HIS A 1 -10.23 11.50 18.39
C HIS A 1 -11.51 11.87 17.66
N ASN A 2 -12.21 10.89 17.10
CA ASN A 2 -13.67 10.81 16.92
C ASN A 2 -13.96 9.45 16.26
N VAL A 3 -14.06 8.44 17.13
CA VAL A 3 -14.50 7.09 16.82
C VAL A 3 -16.02 7.17 16.72
N TYR A 4 -16.59 6.88 15.56
CA TYR A 4 -18.03 6.60 15.48
C TYR A 4 -18.27 5.27 16.20
N GLY A 5 -18.70 5.38 17.46
CA GLY A 5 -19.32 4.30 18.19
C GLY A 5 -20.57 3.82 17.46
N ALA A 6 -20.91 2.54 17.66
CA ALA A 6 -22.17 1.95 17.21
C ALA A 6 -23.31 2.95 17.46
N SER A 7 -23.88 3.46 16.37
CA SER A 7 -25.02 4.36 16.47
C SER A 7 -26.16 3.59 17.14
N ARG A 8 -26.84 4.26 18.07
CA ARG A 8 -27.95 3.71 18.85
C ARG A 8 -28.96 3.05 17.90
N TYR A 9 -29.21 1.78 18.17
CA TYR A 9 -30.22 0.97 17.52
C TYR A 9 -31.61 1.62 17.64
N ASN A 10 -32.23 1.91 16.50
CA ASN A 10 -33.64 2.26 16.40
C ASN A 10 -34.34 1.08 15.70
N PRO A 11 -35.15 0.27 16.41
CA PRO A 11 -35.70 -1.00 15.90
C PRO A 11 -36.65 -0.90 14.70
N LEU A 12 -36.90 0.30 14.18
CA LEU A 12 -37.90 0.58 13.14
C LEU A 12 -37.36 0.60 11.70
N PHE A 13 -36.07 0.32 11.47
CA PHE A 13 -35.48 0.26 10.13
C PHE A 13 -34.76 -1.08 9.89
N SER A 14 -35.52 -2.17 9.78
CA SER A 14 -34.99 -3.54 9.65
C SER A 14 -34.63 -4.00 8.22
N ASN A 15 -34.76 -3.14 7.20
CA ASN A 15 -34.71 -3.58 5.80
C ASN A 15 -33.61 -2.91 4.94
N GLN A 16 -32.64 -2.21 5.52
CA GLN A 16 -31.54 -1.62 4.75
C GLN A 16 -30.26 -2.48 4.86
N PRO A 17 -29.55 -2.73 3.73
CA PRO A 17 -28.23 -3.34 3.72
C PRO A 17 -27.28 -2.63 4.69
N GLN A 18 -26.66 -3.38 5.60
CA GLN A 18 -25.72 -2.81 6.56
C GLN A 18 -24.27 -3.12 6.16
N PHE A 19 -23.41 -2.10 6.29
CA PHE A 19 -21.95 -2.21 6.19
C PHE A 19 -21.38 -2.28 7.61
N VAL A 20 -20.59 -3.31 7.91
CA VAL A 20 -20.01 -3.50 9.24
C VAL A 20 -18.48 -3.56 9.12
N VAL A 21 -17.80 -2.68 9.85
CA VAL A 21 -16.33 -2.69 10.00
C VAL A 21 -15.98 -3.17 11.40
N LEU A 22 -15.23 -4.26 11.50
CA LEU A 22 -14.76 -4.80 12.78
C LEU A 22 -13.30 -4.41 13.01
N LYS A 23 -13.08 -3.49 13.97
CA LYS A 23 -11.75 -3.03 14.41
C LYS A 23 -11.40 -3.53 15.82
N LYS A 24 -10.10 -3.64 16.10
CA LYS A 24 -9.43 -4.11 17.35
C LYS A 24 -10.20 -3.89 18.65
N SER A 25 -10.67 -2.67 18.90
CA SER A 25 -11.22 -2.25 20.18
C SER A 25 -12.60 -2.85 20.51
N SER A 26 -13.11 -3.76 19.68
CA SER A 26 -14.52 -4.14 19.70
C SER A 26 -14.79 -5.64 19.51
N SER A 27 -13.80 -6.48 19.17
CA SER A 27 -14.06 -7.77 18.53
C SER A 27 -14.84 -8.78 19.38
N ALA A 28 -14.44 -9.08 20.61
CA ALA A 28 -15.09 -10.16 21.37
C ALA A 28 -16.53 -9.83 21.85
N PRO A 29 -16.81 -8.65 22.46
CA PRO A 29 -18.15 -8.34 22.95
C PRO A 29 -19.12 -8.05 21.80
N ILE A 30 -18.68 -7.31 20.78
CA ILE A 30 -19.55 -6.94 19.66
C ILE A 30 -19.94 -8.17 18.83
N LEU A 31 -19.00 -9.10 18.57
CA LEU A 31 -19.32 -10.36 17.89
C LEU A 31 -20.30 -11.23 18.71
N SER A 32 -20.18 -11.22 20.05
CA SER A 32 -21.12 -11.93 20.93
C SER A 32 -22.53 -11.31 20.94
N ILE A 33 -22.64 -9.99 20.80
CA ILE A 33 -23.91 -9.26 20.68
C ILE A 33 -24.54 -9.50 19.30
N PHE A 34 -23.72 -9.49 18.24
CA PHE A 34 -24.18 -9.77 16.88
C PHE A 34 -24.80 -11.17 16.74
N ARG A 35 -24.26 -12.18 17.44
CA ARG A 35 -24.73 -13.57 17.45
C ARG A 35 -26.23 -13.73 17.76
N CYS A 36 -26.83 -12.80 18.51
CA CYS A 36 -28.22 -12.90 18.92
C CYS A 36 -29.13 -11.87 18.23
N SER A 37 -28.62 -11.15 17.23
CA SER A 37 -29.35 -10.04 16.60
C SER A 37 -29.83 -10.40 15.20
N SER A 38 -31.08 -10.05 14.89
CA SER A 38 -31.62 -10.13 13.52
C SER A 38 -30.82 -9.30 12.50
N VAL A 39 -29.97 -8.39 12.98
CA VAL A 39 -29.12 -7.51 12.18
C VAL A 39 -28.11 -8.29 11.33
N MET A 40 -27.63 -9.45 11.78
CA MET A 40 -26.71 -10.31 11.02
C MET A 40 -27.26 -10.69 9.64
N HIS A 41 -28.59 -10.88 9.54
CA HIS A 41 -29.26 -11.22 8.29
C HIS A 41 -29.25 -10.06 7.28
N SER A 42 -28.98 -8.82 7.71
CA SER A 42 -28.97 -7.64 6.84
C SER A 42 -27.56 -7.17 6.44
N ILE A 43 -26.50 -7.83 6.94
CA ILE A 43 -25.13 -7.46 6.63
C ILE A 43 -24.81 -7.90 5.20
N VAL A 44 -24.47 -6.92 4.36
CA VAL A 44 -24.15 -7.16 2.94
C VAL A 44 -22.65 -7.04 2.69
N SER A 45 -21.93 -6.33 3.57
CA SER A 45 -20.48 -6.13 3.48
C SER A 45 -19.81 -6.11 4.86
N LEU A 46 -18.71 -6.86 4.99
CA LEU A 46 -17.92 -7.03 6.20
C LEU A 46 -16.46 -6.66 5.94
N GLU A 47 -15.89 -5.77 6.77
CA GLU A 47 -14.46 -5.46 6.77
C GLU A 47 -13.78 -6.00 8.03
N LEU A 48 -12.81 -6.90 7.84
CA LEU A 48 -11.98 -7.46 8.90
C LEU A 48 -10.59 -6.83 8.86
N ASP A 49 -10.23 -6.13 9.94
CA ASP A 49 -8.92 -5.51 10.12
C ASP A 49 -7.94 -6.45 10.85
N ASP A 50 -6.64 -6.20 10.70
CA ASP A 50 -5.53 -7.04 11.14
C ASP A 50 -5.52 -7.36 12.63
N ASP A 51 -5.99 -6.40 13.42
CA ASP A 51 -6.05 -6.49 14.87
C ASP A 51 -7.32 -7.17 15.39
N CYS A 52 -8.19 -7.67 14.50
CA CYS A 52 -9.40 -8.37 14.87
C CYS A 52 -9.08 -9.82 15.28
N ILE A 53 -8.98 -10.06 16.59
CA ILE A 53 -8.93 -11.43 17.11
C ILE A 53 -10.34 -12.01 17.05
N LEU A 54 -10.58 -12.87 16.05
CA LEU A 54 -11.73 -13.76 16.07
C LEU A 54 -11.55 -14.77 17.22
N PRO A 55 -12.55 -14.96 18.10
CA PRO A 55 -12.47 -15.91 19.22
C PRO A 55 -12.00 -17.31 18.80
N ASP A 56 -11.31 -18.04 19.68
CA ASP A 56 -10.79 -19.39 19.36
C ASP A 56 -11.88 -20.39 18.98
N ILE A 57 -13.12 -20.13 19.43
CA ILE A 57 -14.34 -20.88 19.11
C ILE A 57 -14.66 -20.87 17.59
N PHE A 58 -14.02 -19.99 16.81
CA PHE A 58 -14.15 -19.94 15.35
C PHE A 58 -13.34 -21.03 14.63
N ASN A 59 -12.43 -21.74 15.30
CA ASN A 59 -11.47 -22.62 14.64
C ASN A 59 -11.95 -24.05 14.34
N GLU A 60 -13.03 -24.56 14.97
CA GLU A 60 -13.29 -26.02 14.90
C GLU A 60 -14.62 -26.46 14.26
N ASP A 61 -15.71 -25.68 14.31
CA ASP A 61 -17.02 -26.19 13.83
C ASP A 61 -17.72 -25.36 12.74
N GLY A 62 -17.22 -24.18 12.36
CA GLY A 62 -17.84 -23.37 11.29
C GLY A 62 -19.31 -22.99 11.52
N LEU A 63 -19.82 -23.09 12.75
CA LEU A 63 -21.24 -22.86 13.06
C LEU A 63 -21.60 -21.39 13.28
N PHE A 64 -20.62 -20.50 13.36
CA PHE A 64 -20.83 -19.13 13.86
C PHE A 64 -21.54 -18.20 12.87
N PHE A 65 -21.37 -18.40 11.56
CA PHE A 65 -21.92 -17.52 10.52
C PHE A 65 -23.13 -18.08 9.77
N ARG A 66 -23.83 -19.10 10.33
CA ARG A 66 -25.05 -19.64 9.69
C ARG A 66 -26.12 -18.59 9.42
N GLU A 67 -26.11 -17.49 10.17
CA GLU A 67 -27.07 -16.39 10.06
C GLU A 67 -26.69 -15.32 9.02
N LEU A 68 -25.48 -15.38 8.43
CA LEU A 68 -25.02 -14.46 7.38
C LEU A 68 -25.47 -14.89 5.97
N ILE A 69 -26.75 -15.22 5.81
CA ILE A 69 -27.34 -15.75 4.56
C ILE A 69 -27.44 -14.74 3.41
N HIS A 70 -27.18 -13.45 3.67
CA HIS A 70 -27.27 -12.37 2.68
C HIS A 70 -25.93 -11.64 2.45
N LEU A 71 -24.84 -12.13 3.04
CA LEU A 71 -23.53 -11.52 2.88
C LEU A 71 -22.99 -11.82 1.48
N THR A 72 -22.89 -10.77 0.66
CA THR A 72 -22.46 -10.89 -0.74
C THR A 72 -21.11 -10.23 -1.02
N HIS A 73 -20.64 -9.37 -0.12
CA HIS A 73 -19.38 -8.64 -0.24
C HIS A 73 -18.54 -8.86 1.03
N ILE A 74 -17.24 -9.10 0.88
CA ILE A 74 -16.30 -9.15 2.00
C ILE A 74 -15.04 -8.39 1.64
N ARG A 75 -14.53 -7.59 2.58
CA ARG A 75 -13.18 -7.04 2.56
C ARG A 75 -12.37 -7.60 3.73
N ILE A 76 -11.20 -8.15 3.47
CA ILE A 76 -10.32 -8.71 4.50
C ILE A 76 -8.95 -8.08 4.38
N THR A 77 -8.47 -7.46 5.44
CA THR A 77 -7.05 -7.11 5.60
C THR A 77 -6.39 -8.19 6.45
N LEU A 78 -5.27 -8.72 5.99
CA LEU A 78 -4.65 -9.94 6.49
C LEU A 78 -3.20 -9.70 6.95
N PHE A 79 -3.02 -9.72 8.28
CA PHE A 79 -1.75 -10.00 8.97
C PHE A 79 -1.66 -11.46 9.45
N ARG A 80 -2.79 -12.14 9.70
CA ARG A 80 -2.86 -13.54 10.16
C ARG A 80 -3.95 -14.32 9.40
N PHE A 81 -3.50 -15.11 8.42
CA PHE A 81 -4.38 -15.73 7.42
C PHE A 81 -5.30 -16.85 7.95
N LYS A 82 -5.00 -17.46 9.10
CA LYS A 82 -5.65 -18.70 9.55
C LYS A 82 -7.17 -18.56 9.79
N HIS A 83 -7.63 -17.44 10.35
CA HIS A 83 -9.03 -17.30 10.79
C HIS A 83 -10.00 -16.89 9.67
N SER A 84 -9.52 -16.15 8.67
CA SER A 84 -10.33 -15.68 7.54
C SER A 84 -10.70 -16.80 6.56
N ILE A 85 -9.96 -17.90 6.54
CA ILE A 85 -10.23 -19.05 5.66
C ILE A 85 -11.50 -19.78 6.08
N CYS A 86 -11.70 -20.02 7.37
CA CYS A 86 -12.91 -20.69 7.86
C CYS A 86 -14.16 -19.90 7.44
N LEU A 87 -14.10 -18.57 7.52
CA LEU A 87 -15.14 -17.68 7.02
C LEU A 87 -15.36 -17.83 5.51
N LEU A 88 -14.29 -17.80 4.71
CA LEU A 88 -14.37 -17.92 3.25
C LEU A 88 -14.88 -19.30 2.80
N ASN A 89 -14.47 -20.37 3.47
CA ASN A 89 -14.97 -21.73 3.21
C ASN A 89 -16.47 -21.86 3.53
N GLN A 90 -16.95 -21.16 4.56
CA GLN A 90 -18.35 -21.18 4.94
C GLN A 90 -19.24 -20.35 3.99
N LEU A 91 -18.76 -19.19 3.58
CA LEU A 91 -19.56 -18.21 2.84
C LEU A 91 -19.30 -18.22 1.34
N GLY A 92 -18.28 -18.95 0.86
CA GLY A 92 -17.81 -18.86 -0.51
C GLY A 92 -18.87 -19.11 -1.57
N SER A 93 -19.83 -19.99 -1.32
CA SER A 93 -20.94 -20.24 -2.25
C SER A 93 -21.92 -19.08 -2.39
N GLN A 94 -21.93 -18.10 -1.46
CA GLN A 94 -22.84 -16.96 -1.46
C GLN A 94 -22.16 -15.65 -1.88
N LEU A 95 -20.82 -15.61 -1.88
CA LEU A 95 -20.06 -14.40 -2.18
C LEU A 95 -20.12 -14.02 -3.65
N CYS A 96 -20.49 -12.77 -3.91
CA CYS A 96 -20.45 -12.14 -5.22
C CYS A 96 -19.22 -11.25 -5.40
N SER A 97 -18.68 -10.71 -4.30
CA SER A 97 -17.52 -9.82 -4.29
C SER A 97 -16.59 -10.12 -3.12
N LEU A 98 -15.28 -10.14 -3.39
CA LEU A 98 -14.24 -10.41 -2.41
C LEU A 98 -13.05 -9.47 -2.63
N ALA A 99 -12.71 -8.68 -1.62
CA ALA A 99 -11.48 -7.90 -1.58
C ALA A 99 -10.56 -8.44 -0.47
N VAL A 100 -9.34 -8.80 -0.83
CA VAL A 100 -8.34 -9.37 0.08
C VAL A 100 -7.08 -8.54 -0.02
N ASN A 101 -6.72 -7.90 1.09
CA ASN A 101 -5.50 -7.14 1.25
C ASN A 101 -4.54 -7.90 2.17
N ILE A 102 -3.40 -8.31 1.65
CA ILE A 102 -2.39 -9.12 2.33
C ILE A 102 -1.17 -8.24 2.55
N MET A 103 -0.96 -7.82 3.80
CA MET A 103 0.18 -6.96 4.15
C MET A 103 1.43 -7.77 4.51
N PHE A 104 1.25 -9.03 4.93
CA PHE A 104 2.34 -9.92 5.31
C PHE A 104 2.10 -11.35 4.80
N VAL A 105 3.00 -11.85 3.96
CA VAL A 105 3.14 -13.28 3.66
C VAL A 105 4.41 -13.73 4.35
N SER A 106 4.32 -14.53 5.40
CA SER A 106 5.52 -15.14 5.96
C SER A 106 6.10 -16.11 4.92
N LEU A 107 7.43 -16.21 4.83
CA LEU A 107 8.09 -17.18 3.93
C LEU A 107 7.68 -18.64 4.18
N GLN A 108 7.06 -18.92 5.34
CA GLN A 108 6.55 -20.25 5.71
C GLN A 108 5.05 -20.43 5.37
N ASP A 109 4.38 -19.39 4.89
CA ASP A 109 2.94 -19.36 4.62
C ASP A 109 2.58 -19.57 3.13
N ALA A 110 3.20 -20.56 2.49
CA ALA A 110 2.65 -21.21 1.27
C ALA A 110 1.19 -21.68 1.45
N SER A 111 0.72 -21.68 2.71
CA SER A 111 -0.67 -21.88 3.10
C SER A 111 -1.61 -20.86 2.44
N ILE A 112 -1.26 -19.58 2.33
CA ILE A 112 -2.21 -18.54 1.89
C ILE A 112 -2.80 -18.86 0.51
N VAL A 113 -1.92 -19.10 -0.44
CA VAL A 113 -2.29 -19.29 -1.83
C VAL A 113 -2.93 -20.67 -2.05
N SER A 114 -2.42 -21.70 -1.38
CA SER A 114 -3.04 -23.04 -1.36
C SER A 114 -4.42 -23.07 -0.69
N LYS A 115 -4.71 -22.12 0.21
CA LYS A 115 -6.02 -21.96 0.84
C LYS A 115 -6.95 -21.07 0.02
N ILE A 116 -6.48 -20.04 -0.68
CA ILE A 116 -7.26 -19.37 -1.75
C ILE A 116 -7.69 -20.42 -2.79
N LYS A 117 -6.78 -21.33 -3.16
CA LYS A 117 -7.06 -22.46 -4.05
C LYS A 117 -8.15 -23.42 -3.54
N SER A 118 -8.40 -23.47 -2.22
CA SER A 118 -9.49 -24.25 -1.61
C SER A 118 -10.83 -23.52 -1.55
N ILE A 119 -10.82 -22.19 -1.74
CA ILE A 119 -12.01 -21.37 -1.72
C ILE A 119 -12.65 -21.43 -3.11
N LEU A 120 -13.58 -22.36 -3.28
CA LEU A 120 -14.45 -22.43 -4.45
C LEU A 120 -15.62 -21.47 -4.24
N CYS A 121 -15.53 -20.26 -4.80
CA CYS A 121 -16.62 -19.29 -4.83
C CYS A 121 -17.27 -19.26 -6.23
N PRO A 122 -18.18 -20.18 -6.58
CA PRO A 122 -18.75 -20.25 -7.92
C PRO A 122 -19.52 -18.98 -8.31
N ASN A 123 -20.01 -18.22 -7.34
CA ASN A 123 -20.78 -16.99 -7.57
C ASN A 123 -19.91 -15.72 -7.55
N LEU A 124 -18.60 -15.83 -7.34
CA LEU A 124 -17.72 -14.68 -7.26
C LEU A 124 -17.62 -13.97 -8.61
N LYS A 125 -18.08 -12.73 -8.66
CA LYS A 125 -18.04 -11.86 -9.84
C LYS A 125 -16.95 -10.81 -9.75
N GLN A 126 -16.58 -10.41 -8.54
CA GLN A 126 -15.57 -9.37 -8.31
C GLN A 126 -14.50 -9.88 -7.35
N LEU A 127 -13.25 -9.72 -7.74
CA LEU A 127 -12.10 -10.09 -6.92
C LEU A 127 -11.07 -8.97 -6.93
N ALA A 128 -10.67 -8.51 -5.75
CA ALA A 128 -9.52 -7.63 -5.58
C ALA A 128 -8.50 -8.32 -4.68
N ILE A 129 -7.27 -8.50 -5.17
CA ILE A 129 -6.15 -9.03 -4.40
C ILE A 129 -5.07 -7.95 -4.35
N THR A 130 -4.63 -7.63 -3.15
CA THR A 130 -3.53 -6.70 -2.91
C THR A 130 -2.49 -7.38 -2.06
N ILE A 131 -1.26 -7.46 -2.54
CA ILE A 131 -0.12 -8.02 -1.83
C ILE A 131 1.03 -7.02 -1.92
N TYR A 132 1.22 -6.24 -0.84
CA TYR A 132 2.21 -5.16 -0.82
C TYR A 132 3.64 -5.64 -0.57
N ARG A 133 3.81 -6.84 -0.01
CA ARG A 133 5.10 -7.48 0.16
C ARG A 133 5.42 -8.41 -0.99
N THR A 134 6.71 -8.58 -1.23
CA THR A 134 7.21 -9.39 -2.31
C THR A 134 6.80 -10.86 -2.14
N ILE A 135 6.03 -11.39 -3.09
CA ILE A 135 5.69 -12.82 -3.15
C ILE A 135 6.73 -13.58 -3.96
N ARG A 136 7.05 -14.79 -3.48
CA ARG A 136 7.91 -15.75 -4.18
C ARG A 136 7.14 -16.89 -4.84
N ASP A 137 5.81 -16.90 -4.73
CA ASP A 137 4.94 -17.99 -5.18
C ASP A 137 3.83 -17.48 -6.12
N TYR A 138 4.26 -16.79 -7.17
CA TYR A 138 3.37 -16.31 -8.24
C TYR A 138 2.63 -17.46 -8.93
N GLU A 139 3.30 -18.60 -9.16
CA GLU A 139 2.68 -19.76 -9.82
C GLU A 139 1.49 -20.32 -9.04
N THR A 140 1.58 -20.43 -7.71
CA THR A 140 0.42 -20.89 -6.94
C THR A 140 -0.72 -19.87 -6.99
N LEU A 141 -0.42 -18.57 -7.09
CA LEU A 141 -1.43 -17.51 -7.18
C LEU A 141 -2.16 -17.63 -8.50
N VAL A 142 -1.41 -17.79 -9.59
CA VAL A 142 -1.93 -18.09 -10.92
C VAL A 142 -2.83 -19.32 -10.89
N LEU A 143 -2.37 -20.45 -10.36
CA LEU A 143 -3.18 -21.68 -10.27
C LEU A 143 -4.48 -21.50 -9.46
N ALA A 144 -4.48 -20.62 -8.46
CA ALA A 144 -5.68 -20.28 -7.70
C ALA A 144 -6.63 -19.39 -8.53
N LEU A 145 -6.10 -18.36 -9.19
CA LEU A 145 -6.85 -17.45 -10.06
C LEU A 145 -7.51 -18.19 -11.24
N GLN A 146 -6.80 -19.12 -11.87
CA GLN A 146 -7.32 -19.93 -12.99
C GLN A 146 -8.59 -20.75 -12.63
N ARG A 147 -8.84 -21.00 -11.34
CA ARG A 147 -10.05 -21.69 -10.86
C ARG A 147 -11.25 -20.77 -10.71
N LEU A 148 -11.05 -19.46 -10.79
CA LEU A 148 -12.06 -18.43 -10.58
C LEU A 148 -12.60 -17.89 -11.92
N SER A 149 -12.91 -18.79 -12.85
CA SER A 149 -13.31 -18.47 -14.23
C SER A 149 -14.63 -17.68 -14.36
N ASN A 150 -15.40 -17.56 -13.27
CA ASN A 150 -16.66 -16.80 -13.21
C ASN A 150 -16.48 -15.33 -12.84
N VAL A 151 -15.26 -14.92 -12.46
CA VAL A 151 -14.93 -13.53 -12.13
C VAL A 151 -15.08 -12.66 -13.38
N GLU A 152 -15.83 -11.57 -13.23
CA GLU A 152 -16.05 -10.57 -14.28
C GLU A 152 -15.18 -9.32 -14.09
N TYR A 153 -14.77 -9.04 -12.84
CA TYR A 153 -13.98 -7.88 -12.47
C TYR A 153 -12.82 -8.30 -11.58
N LEU A 154 -11.59 -8.11 -12.04
CA LEU A 154 -10.37 -8.46 -11.32
C LEU A 154 -9.52 -7.22 -11.07
N THR A 155 -9.04 -7.07 -9.83
CA THR A 155 -8.01 -6.10 -9.45
C THR A 155 -6.83 -6.83 -8.82
N LEU A 156 -5.64 -6.69 -9.39
CA LEU A 156 -4.41 -7.29 -8.86
C LEU A 156 -3.36 -6.22 -8.57
N LEU A 157 -3.04 -6.00 -7.30
CA LEU A 157 -1.94 -5.13 -6.88
C LEU A 157 -0.87 -6.01 -6.23
N LEU A 158 0.23 -6.28 -6.92
CA LEU A 158 1.21 -7.30 -6.53
C LEU A 158 2.63 -6.74 -6.50
N ALA A 159 3.42 -7.18 -5.53
CA ALA A 159 4.88 -7.09 -5.54
C ALA A 159 5.47 -8.51 -5.60
N ILE A 160 6.38 -8.78 -6.53
CA ILE A 160 6.84 -10.14 -6.88
C ILE A 160 8.38 -10.17 -6.93
N ASP A 161 8.96 -11.22 -6.37
CA ASP A 161 10.39 -11.52 -6.38
C ASP A 161 10.60 -12.56 -7.48
N CYS A 162 11.19 -12.16 -8.59
CA CYS A 162 11.38 -13.06 -9.73
C CYS A 162 12.56 -14.02 -9.52
N GLU A 163 13.44 -13.79 -8.54
CA GLU A 163 14.67 -14.57 -8.35
C GLU A 163 14.42 -16.08 -8.25
N GLU A 164 13.39 -16.50 -7.52
CA GLU A 164 13.14 -17.91 -7.24
C GLU A 164 12.25 -18.60 -8.28
N ILE A 165 11.45 -17.83 -9.03
CA ILE A 165 10.37 -18.37 -9.85
C ILE A 165 10.84 -18.52 -11.30
N ARG A 166 11.39 -17.44 -11.85
CA ARG A 166 11.87 -17.37 -13.24
C ARG A 166 13.11 -16.51 -13.26
N PRO A 167 14.30 -17.10 -13.02
CA PRO A 167 15.54 -16.34 -13.05
C PRO A 167 15.65 -15.63 -14.41
N HIS A 168 15.88 -14.32 -14.37
CA HIS A 168 16.04 -13.45 -15.53
C HIS A 168 14.77 -13.14 -16.34
N HIS A 169 13.57 -13.19 -15.73
CA HIS A 169 12.33 -12.83 -16.43
C HIS A 169 11.41 -11.96 -15.56
N PHE A 170 11.07 -10.77 -16.07
CA PHE A 170 9.99 -9.95 -15.51
C PHE A 170 8.64 -10.45 -16.01
N ILE A 171 7.60 -10.35 -15.17
CA ILE A 171 6.24 -10.62 -15.60
C ILE A 171 5.83 -9.61 -16.67
N ASP A 172 5.51 -10.11 -17.85
CA ASP A 172 5.12 -9.34 -19.02
C ASP A 172 3.66 -9.60 -19.45
N GLY A 173 3.27 -9.09 -20.62
CA GLY A 173 1.91 -9.22 -21.13
C GLY A 173 1.56 -10.62 -21.60
N PHE A 174 2.55 -11.39 -22.07
CA PHE A 174 2.33 -12.79 -22.44
C PHE A 174 2.08 -13.62 -21.18
N ASP A 175 2.82 -13.37 -20.10
CA ASP A 175 2.57 -14.03 -18.83
C ASP A 175 1.15 -13.77 -18.33
N LEU A 176 0.69 -12.52 -18.35
CA LEU A 176 -0.68 -12.21 -17.92
C LEU A 176 -1.74 -12.82 -18.85
N GLU A 177 -1.48 -12.88 -20.15
CA GLU A 177 -2.37 -13.54 -21.11
C GLU A 177 -2.50 -15.03 -20.81
N ASP A 178 -1.35 -15.70 -20.75
CA ASP A 178 -1.25 -17.14 -20.66
C ASP A 178 -1.66 -17.61 -19.27
N ASP A 179 -1.24 -16.92 -18.20
CA ASP A 179 -1.46 -17.36 -16.83
C ASP A 179 -2.84 -16.99 -16.29
N ILE A 180 -3.40 -15.84 -16.70
CA ILE A 180 -4.61 -15.28 -16.07
C ILE A 180 -5.74 -15.10 -17.07
N ILE A 181 -5.54 -14.28 -18.11
CA ILE A 181 -6.62 -13.82 -18.99
C ILE A 181 -7.25 -14.99 -19.75
N SER A 182 -6.43 -15.89 -20.31
CA SER A 182 -6.88 -17.07 -21.08
C SER A 182 -7.77 -18.02 -20.27
N TYR A 183 -7.66 -18.00 -18.93
CA TYR A 183 -8.43 -18.85 -18.03
C TYR A 183 -9.64 -18.16 -17.42
N MET A 184 -9.85 -16.87 -17.69
CA MET A 184 -10.98 -16.08 -17.17
C MET A 184 -11.86 -15.57 -18.32
N PRO A 185 -12.62 -16.45 -19.01
CA PRO A 185 -13.38 -16.08 -20.20
C PRO A 185 -14.52 -15.08 -19.93
N HIS A 186 -14.91 -14.88 -18.67
CA HIS A 186 -15.93 -13.91 -18.29
C HIS A 186 -15.36 -12.56 -17.83
N LEU A 187 -14.03 -12.40 -17.83
CA LEU A 187 -13.37 -11.19 -17.37
C LEU A 187 -13.70 -10.03 -18.30
N ARG A 188 -14.49 -9.07 -17.78
CA ARG A 188 -14.89 -7.86 -18.49
C ARG A 188 -13.95 -6.70 -18.22
N GLN A 189 -13.37 -6.70 -17.02
CA GLN A 189 -12.49 -5.63 -16.57
C GLN A 189 -11.35 -6.20 -15.75
N PHE A 190 -10.14 -5.86 -16.14
CA PHE A 190 -8.92 -6.23 -15.44
C PHE A 190 -8.12 -4.97 -15.14
N HIS A 191 -7.95 -4.68 -13.85
CA HIS A 191 -7.04 -3.65 -13.38
C HIS A 191 -5.87 -4.30 -12.67
N PHE A 192 -4.69 -3.75 -12.86
CA PHE A 192 -3.52 -4.28 -12.18
C PHE A 192 -2.45 -3.22 -11.94
N HIS A 193 -1.62 -3.50 -10.95
CA HIS A 193 -0.33 -2.88 -10.68
C HIS A 193 0.59 -3.99 -10.18
N ILE A 194 1.51 -4.43 -11.02
CA ILE A 194 2.42 -5.53 -10.70
C ILE A 194 3.83 -4.96 -10.71
N ARG A 195 4.50 -5.03 -9.57
CA ARG A 195 5.90 -4.71 -9.40
C ARG A 195 6.70 -6.01 -9.35
N SER A 196 7.50 -6.25 -10.37
CA SER A 196 8.42 -7.38 -10.44
C SER A 196 9.82 -6.90 -10.11
N ILE A 197 10.51 -7.59 -9.20
CA ILE A 197 11.89 -7.31 -8.80
C ILE A 197 12.74 -8.48 -9.27
N LEU A 198 13.85 -8.18 -9.95
CA LEU A 198 14.71 -9.19 -10.55
C LEU A 198 16.17 -8.83 -10.28
N LYS A 199 16.97 -9.80 -9.86
CA LYS A 199 18.42 -9.64 -9.75
C LYS A 199 19.13 -9.98 -11.05
N ASP A 200 20.23 -9.28 -11.28
CA ASP A 200 21.05 -9.30 -12.49
C ASP A 200 20.21 -8.98 -13.74
N ALA A 201 19.23 -8.09 -13.60
CA ALA A 201 18.34 -7.69 -14.68
C ALA A 201 19.12 -6.96 -15.79
N SER A 202 18.94 -7.40 -17.04
CA SER A 202 19.60 -6.77 -18.17
C SER A 202 18.83 -5.53 -18.65
N HIS A 203 19.54 -4.52 -19.17
CA HIS A 203 18.91 -3.38 -19.83
C HIS A 203 18.20 -3.74 -21.14
N ALA A 204 18.41 -4.95 -21.68
CA ALA A 204 17.95 -5.35 -23.02
C ALA A 204 16.52 -5.93 -23.06
N GLU A 205 15.86 -6.15 -21.91
CA GLU A 205 14.53 -6.78 -21.81
C GLU A 205 13.35 -5.80 -21.99
N LEU A 206 13.62 -4.49 -21.99
CA LEU A 206 12.59 -3.43 -21.95
C LEU A 206 11.65 -3.42 -23.16
N ASP A 207 12.20 -3.52 -24.37
CA ASP A 207 11.41 -3.44 -25.60
C ASP A 207 10.54 -4.68 -25.80
N THR A 208 10.99 -5.83 -25.32
CA THR A 208 10.23 -7.09 -25.35
C THR A 208 8.99 -6.99 -24.45
N ILE A 209 9.17 -6.51 -23.22
CA ILE A 209 8.06 -6.29 -22.28
C ILE A 209 7.07 -5.28 -22.87
N ARG A 210 7.55 -4.14 -23.41
CA ARG A 210 6.71 -3.14 -24.11
C ARG A 210 5.88 -3.76 -25.22
N GLN A 211 6.51 -4.57 -26.08
CA GLN A 211 5.84 -5.17 -27.24
C GLN A 211 4.78 -6.21 -26.86
N SER A 212 4.96 -6.92 -25.74
CA SER A 212 3.98 -7.91 -25.26
C SER A 212 2.62 -7.27 -24.97
N PHE A 213 2.61 -6.06 -24.38
CA PHE A 213 1.40 -5.36 -23.98
C PHE A 213 0.70 -4.60 -25.11
N VAL A 214 1.45 -4.11 -26.10
CA VAL A 214 0.87 -3.41 -27.27
C VAL A 214 -0.11 -4.30 -28.02
N LYS A 215 0.14 -5.62 -28.06
CA LYS A 215 -0.75 -6.58 -28.72
C LYS A 215 -2.13 -6.68 -28.07
N GLN A 216 -2.26 -6.34 -26.79
CA GLN A 216 -3.51 -6.48 -26.04
C GLN A 216 -4.45 -5.26 -26.09
N GLN A 217 -4.07 -4.18 -26.79
CA GLN A 217 -4.85 -2.93 -26.87
C GLN A 217 -5.28 -2.33 -25.52
N GLN A 218 -4.63 -2.75 -24.42
CA GLN A 218 -4.91 -2.21 -23.10
C GLN A 218 -4.16 -0.89 -22.89
N SER A 219 -4.78 0.07 -22.21
CA SER A 219 -4.10 1.30 -21.79
C SER A 219 -3.22 0.97 -20.60
N ILE A 220 -1.94 0.70 -20.85
CA ILE A 220 -0.95 0.27 -19.85
C ILE A 220 0.21 1.26 -19.84
N ASP A 221 0.80 1.47 -18.68
CA ASP A 221 2.10 2.12 -18.52
C ASP A 221 3.06 1.19 -17.75
N PHE A 222 4.36 1.32 -18.00
CA PHE A 222 5.36 0.39 -17.45
C PHE A 222 6.75 1.00 -17.22
N PRO A 223 6.96 1.70 -16.10
CA PRO A 223 8.28 2.07 -15.63
C PRO A 223 9.20 0.87 -15.43
N ILE A 224 10.46 1.02 -15.84
CA ILE A 224 11.51 0.08 -15.47
C ILE A 224 12.67 0.87 -14.85
N ASP A 225 13.03 0.47 -13.64
CA ASP A 225 14.09 1.05 -12.82
C ASP A 225 15.21 0.02 -12.63
N TYR A 226 16.43 0.50 -12.40
CA TYR A 226 17.60 -0.31 -12.11
C TYR A 226 18.38 0.32 -10.95
N PHE A 227 18.87 -0.52 -10.05
CA PHE A 227 19.56 -0.18 -8.81
C PHE A 227 21.00 -0.73 -8.82
N ASP A 228 21.90 -0.12 -8.06
CA ASP A 228 23.34 -0.42 -8.10
C ASP A 228 23.69 -1.81 -7.52
N ASN A 229 22.78 -2.40 -6.76
CA ASN A 229 22.90 -3.75 -6.19
C ASN A 229 22.62 -4.89 -7.20
N ASN A 230 22.66 -4.60 -8.51
CA ASN A 230 22.24 -5.46 -9.62
C ASN A 230 20.74 -5.82 -9.62
N TYR A 231 19.89 -5.14 -8.87
CA TYR A 231 18.45 -5.37 -8.98
C TYR A 231 17.83 -4.44 -10.02
N GLY A 232 16.97 -5.00 -10.87
CA GLY A 232 16.03 -4.27 -11.69
C GLY A 232 14.63 -4.39 -11.12
N GLN A 233 13.82 -3.38 -11.37
CA GLN A 233 12.41 -3.36 -11.03
C GLN A 233 11.61 -3.00 -12.27
N CYS A 234 10.62 -3.82 -12.60
CA CYS A 234 9.62 -3.49 -13.60
C CYS A 234 8.28 -3.28 -12.89
N GLN A 235 7.66 -2.10 -13.06
CA GLN A 235 6.29 -1.86 -12.63
C GLN A 235 5.40 -1.80 -13.85
N ILE A 236 4.40 -2.66 -13.95
CA ILE A 236 3.39 -2.64 -15.01
C ILE A 236 2.03 -2.29 -14.38
N TYR A 237 1.26 -1.39 -14.99
CA TYR A 237 -0.06 -1.06 -14.46
C TYR A 237 -1.06 -0.58 -15.51
N SER A 238 -2.34 -0.86 -15.24
CA SER A 238 -3.46 -0.38 -16.03
C SER A 238 -3.73 1.11 -15.81
N LEU A 239 -4.16 1.83 -16.86
CA LEU A 239 -4.61 3.21 -16.80
C LEU A 239 -6.14 3.30 -16.84
N PRO A 240 -6.76 4.20 -16.03
CA PRO A 240 -6.13 5.05 -15.02
C PRO A 240 -5.57 4.22 -13.86
N PHE A 241 -4.51 4.72 -13.22
CA PHE A 241 -3.91 4.05 -12.07
C PHE A 241 -4.88 4.03 -10.89
N ILE A 242 -5.14 2.84 -10.34
CA ILE A 242 -6.09 2.64 -9.23
C ILE A 242 -5.42 2.33 -7.89
N GLY A 243 -4.09 2.18 -7.87
CA GLY A 243 -3.35 1.90 -6.65
C GLY A 243 -3.31 3.09 -5.71
N THR A 244 -3.24 2.82 -4.41
CA THR A 244 -3.04 3.85 -3.36
C THR A 244 -1.58 4.03 -2.98
N ARG A 245 -0.69 3.17 -3.47
CA ARG A 245 0.70 3.07 -3.07
C ARG A 245 1.60 2.90 -4.29
N LEU A 246 2.70 3.64 -4.29
CA LEU A 246 3.82 3.49 -5.23
C LEU A 246 5.09 3.34 -4.40
N ASP A 247 5.89 2.33 -4.69
CA ASP A 247 7.07 1.99 -3.91
C ASP A 247 8.31 1.90 -4.79
N PHE A 248 9.45 2.32 -4.23
CA PHE A 248 10.78 2.32 -4.85
C PHE A 248 10.80 3.00 -6.22
N ILE A 249 10.34 4.24 -6.23
CA ILE A 249 10.28 5.09 -7.42
C ILE A 249 11.59 5.87 -7.54
N SER A 250 12.28 5.73 -8.67
CA SER A 250 13.52 6.45 -8.98
C SER A 250 13.26 7.69 -9.86
N ASN A 251 14.32 8.43 -10.22
CA ASN A 251 14.25 9.49 -11.23
C ASN A 251 13.71 9.02 -12.60
N ARG A 252 13.89 7.73 -12.93
CA ARG A 252 13.57 7.17 -14.24
C ARG A 252 12.10 6.82 -14.39
N PHE A 253 11.34 6.84 -13.31
CA PHE A 253 9.91 6.57 -13.39
C PHE A 253 9.23 7.67 -14.22
N PRO A 254 8.42 7.30 -15.24
CA PRO A 254 7.72 8.25 -16.09
C PRO A 254 6.50 8.83 -15.35
N LEU A 255 6.71 9.43 -14.18
CA LEU A 255 5.68 10.07 -13.37
C LEU A 255 5.03 11.27 -14.10
N PHE A 256 5.55 11.65 -15.28
CA PHE A 256 5.54 13.04 -15.74
C PHE A 256 5.11 13.23 -17.18
N ASP A 257 4.25 12.36 -17.72
CA ASP A 257 3.35 12.80 -18.77
C ASP A 257 2.36 13.80 -18.13
N THR A 258 2.38 15.05 -18.59
CA THR A 258 1.59 16.17 -18.03
C THR A 258 0.07 15.92 -17.99
N ASN A 259 -0.41 14.89 -18.70
CA ASN A 259 -1.82 14.51 -18.71
C ASN A 259 -2.16 13.41 -17.69
N LYS A 260 -1.16 12.82 -17.02
CA LYS A 260 -1.34 11.72 -16.06
C LYS A 260 -1.25 12.25 -14.64
N THR A 261 -2.31 12.03 -13.87
CA THR A 261 -2.33 12.27 -12.43
C THR A 261 -2.59 10.95 -11.72
N PHE A 262 -1.83 10.66 -10.67
CA PHE A 262 -2.03 9.49 -9.84
C PHE A 262 -2.83 9.90 -8.61
N SER A 263 -4.05 10.38 -8.85
CA SER A 263 -4.91 10.97 -7.81
C SER A 263 -5.26 10.02 -6.66
N MET A 264 -5.22 8.71 -6.90
CA MET A 264 -5.49 7.70 -5.86
C MET A 264 -4.29 7.42 -4.95
N VAL A 265 -3.07 7.81 -5.34
CA VAL A 265 -1.86 7.53 -4.58
C VAL A 265 -1.78 8.43 -3.35
N THR A 266 -1.77 7.79 -2.18
CA THR A 266 -1.61 8.44 -0.88
C THR A 266 -0.28 8.10 -0.22
N ASN A 267 0.42 7.06 -0.69
CA ASN A 267 1.65 6.55 -0.09
C ASN A 267 2.72 6.40 -1.17
N LEU A 268 3.88 7.02 -0.95
CA LEU A 268 5.01 6.96 -1.86
C LEU A 268 6.30 6.63 -1.13
N VAL A 269 7.07 5.69 -1.69
CA VAL A 269 8.48 5.45 -1.34
C VAL A 269 9.35 5.80 -2.54
N LEU A 270 10.23 6.77 -2.37
CA LEU A 270 11.25 7.16 -3.32
C LEU A 270 12.57 6.48 -2.95
N PHE A 271 13.22 5.87 -3.94
CA PHE A 271 14.51 5.22 -3.76
C PHE A 271 15.33 5.33 -5.05
N ASP A 272 16.53 5.88 -4.93
CA ASP A 272 17.51 5.91 -6.02
C ASP A 272 18.92 5.89 -5.40
N ASP A 273 19.61 4.77 -5.55
CA ASP A 273 20.99 4.54 -5.08
C ASP A 273 22.03 4.76 -6.19
N VAL A 274 21.59 5.01 -7.41
CA VAL A 274 22.44 5.18 -8.60
C VAL A 274 22.63 6.65 -8.95
N GLN A 275 21.57 7.46 -8.82
CA GLN A 275 21.55 8.86 -9.24
C GLN A 275 20.91 9.79 -8.20
N PRO A 276 21.43 11.03 -8.05
CA PRO A 276 20.74 12.06 -7.31
C PRO A 276 19.38 12.40 -7.93
N PHE A 277 18.37 12.72 -7.11
CA PHE A 277 17.11 13.25 -7.64
C PHE A 277 17.31 14.60 -8.37
N GLU A 278 16.72 14.72 -9.57
CA GLU A 278 16.75 15.95 -10.35
C GLU A 278 16.16 17.12 -9.54
N SER A 279 16.62 18.36 -9.80
CA SER A 279 16.26 19.52 -8.98
C SER A 279 14.76 19.85 -9.02
N ASP A 280 14.08 19.53 -10.12
CA ASP A 280 12.64 19.72 -10.32
C ASP A 280 11.80 18.47 -9.95
N PHE A 281 12.44 17.38 -9.49
CA PHE A 281 11.79 16.10 -9.25
C PHE A 281 10.60 16.22 -8.28
N PHE A 282 10.81 16.85 -7.12
CA PHE A 282 9.76 17.05 -6.13
C PHE A 282 8.65 18.01 -6.60
N GLU A 283 8.97 18.96 -7.48
CA GLU A 283 7.96 19.85 -8.09
C GLU A 283 7.07 19.09 -9.07
N ARG A 284 7.65 18.17 -9.85
CA ARG A 284 6.85 17.30 -10.69
C ARG A 284 6.03 16.32 -9.85
N LEU A 285 6.60 15.84 -8.74
CA LEU A 285 5.94 14.93 -7.81
C LEU A 285 4.67 15.55 -7.17
N SER A 286 4.77 16.77 -6.66
CA SER A 286 3.63 17.45 -6.01
C SER A 286 2.46 17.66 -6.97
N ARG A 287 2.73 17.85 -8.27
CA ARG A 287 1.71 17.96 -9.31
C ARG A 287 1.09 16.62 -9.67
N ALA A 288 1.90 15.56 -9.78
CA ALA A 288 1.43 14.23 -10.15
C ALA A 288 0.63 13.54 -9.03
N LEU A 289 0.94 13.88 -7.77
CA LEU A 289 0.42 13.24 -6.55
C LEU A 289 -0.28 14.25 -5.63
N PRO A 290 -1.40 14.86 -6.07
CA PRO A 290 -2.04 15.94 -5.32
C PRO A 290 -2.62 15.51 -3.97
N HIS A 291 -2.79 14.21 -3.71
CA HIS A 291 -3.38 13.67 -2.47
C HIS A 291 -2.37 12.86 -1.62
N LEU A 292 -1.07 13.04 -1.87
CA LEU A 292 -0.02 12.35 -1.14
C LEU A 292 -0.10 12.64 0.37
N ARG A 293 -0.13 11.57 1.18
CA ARG A 293 -0.20 11.63 2.65
C ARG A 293 1.08 11.16 3.32
N THR A 294 1.72 10.16 2.74
CA THR A 294 2.98 9.60 3.25
C THR A 294 4.03 9.63 2.16
N LEU A 295 5.16 10.26 2.47
CA LEU A 295 6.33 10.34 1.60
C LEU A 295 7.54 9.80 2.36
N ASP A 296 8.14 8.74 1.83
CA ASP A 296 9.39 8.16 2.28
C ASP A 296 10.45 8.40 1.21
N VAL A 297 11.60 8.94 1.60
CA VAL A 297 12.66 9.35 0.68
C VAL A 297 14.00 8.80 1.13
N VAL A 298 14.56 7.92 0.32
CA VAL A 298 15.87 7.30 0.52
C VAL A 298 16.74 7.61 -0.69
N ASN A 299 17.76 8.45 -0.49
CA ASN A 299 18.76 8.79 -1.50
C ASN A 299 19.93 9.50 -0.80
N GLU A 300 21.05 8.80 -0.65
CA GLU A 300 22.25 9.32 0.00
C GLU A 300 23.11 10.18 -0.95
N LEU A 301 22.81 10.19 -2.25
CA LEU A 301 23.56 10.94 -3.25
C LEU A 301 23.09 12.39 -3.28
N GLY A 302 23.98 13.32 -2.95
CA GLY A 302 23.66 14.75 -2.96
C GLY A 302 23.28 15.30 -4.34
N GLN A 303 22.37 16.27 -4.36
CA GLN A 303 21.97 16.93 -5.60
C GLN A 303 23.16 17.72 -6.14
N GLN A 304 23.52 17.50 -7.40
CA GLN A 304 24.57 18.31 -8.04
C GLN A 304 24.14 19.79 -8.03
N GLU A 305 24.99 20.65 -7.45
CA GLU A 305 24.70 22.06 -7.20
C GLU A 305 24.29 22.82 -8.46
N ASN A 306 22.99 22.87 -8.71
CA ASN A 306 22.36 23.95 -9.45
C ASN A 306 21.38 24.62 -8.49
N MET A 307 21.93 25.41 -7.56
CA MET A 307 21.22 26.36 -6.68
C MET A 307 20.46 27.47 -7.43
N LYS A 308 20.09 27.25 -8.69
CA LYS A 308 18.87 27.86 -9.25
C LYS A 308 17.68 27.06 -8.73
N ALA A 309 17.54 27.00 -7.40
CA ALA A 309 16.30 26.57 -6.79
C ALA A 309 15.23 27.48 -7.38
N THR A 310 14.42 26.95 -8.29
CA THR A 310 13.21 27.62 -8.72
C THR A 310 12.49 28.01 -7.45
N THR A 311 12.26 29.31 -7.30
CA THR A 311 11.47 29.96 -6.23
C THR A 311 10.00 29.52 -6.25
N ASN A 312 9.72 28.33 -6.77
CA ASN A 312 8.40 27.77 -6.85
C ASN A 312 8.02 27.34 -5.43
N ASN A 313 6.83 27.78 -5.01
CA ASN A 313 6.19 27.36 -3.77
C ASN A 313 5.88 25.86 -3.89
N LEU A 314 6.87 25.01 -3.65
CA LEU A 314 6.66 23.57 -3.55
C LEU A 314 5.73 23.34 -2.35
N GLU A 315 4.64 22.63 -2.58
CA GLU A 315 3.62 22.41 -1.57
C GLU A 315 3.12 20.97 -1.62
N PHE A 316 3.07 20.32 -0.47
CA PHE A 316 2.35 19.06 -0.30
C PHE A 316 1.22 19.27 0.72
N THR A 317 0.07 19.71 0.21
CA THR A 317 -1.11 20.13 1.01
C THR A 317 -1.63 19.05 1.95
N HIS A 318 -1.49 17.78 1.58
CA HIS A 318 -2.05 16.64 2.31
C HIS A 318 -1.00 15.77 3.00
N LEU A 319 0.28 16.11 2.92
CA LEU A 319 1.34 15.29 3.49
C LEU A 319 1.28 15.33 5.01
N THR A 320 1.00 14.19 5.62
CA THR A 320 0.90 14.00 7.06
C THR A 320 2.15 13.34 7.64
N THR A 321 2.81 12.48 6.87
CA THR A 321 3.96 11.69 7.30
C THR A 321 5.11 11.87 6.33
N LEU A 322 6.26 12.28 6.84
CA LEU A 322 7.50 12.43 6.08
C LEU A 322 8.61 11.57 6.72
N ILE A 323 9.20 10.68 5.93
CA ILE A 323 10.27 9.76 6.35
C ILE A 323 11.53 10.06 5.54
N LEU A 324 12.62 10.33 6.25
CA LEU A 324 13.88 10.89 5.76
C LEU A 324 15.07 10.19 6.44
N PHE A 325 15.06 8.85 6.43
CA PHE A 325 16.22 8.05 6.83
C PHE A 325 17.09 7.76 5.61
N ASP A 326 18.41 7.62 5.81
CA ASP A 326 19.36 7.29 4.73
C ASP A 326 19.25 8.27 3.55
N ILE A 327 19.21 9.57 3.88
CA ILE A 327 19.00 10.65 2.93
C ILE A 327 20.14 11.68 2.98
N HIS A 328 20.50 12.22 1.82
CA HIS A 328 21.39 13.37 1.77
C HIS A 328 20.75 14.63 2.36
N LEU A 329 21.57 15.45 3.04
CA LEU A 329 21.13 16.69 3.70
C LEU A 329 20.40 17.66 2.75
N ASP A 330 20.73 17.66 1.46
CA ASP A 330 20.12 18.57 0.48
C ASP A 330 18.62 18.32 0.31
N TYR A 331 18.21 17.07 0.25
CA TYR A 331 16.80 16.70 0.13
C TYR A 331 16.02 17.04 1.39
N ALA A 332 16.61 16.76 2.56
CA ALA A 332 16.02 17.14 3.84
C ALA A 332 15.82 18.66 3.93
N LYS A 333 16.81 19.46 3.47
CA LYS A 333 16.67 20.92 3.37
C LYS A 333 15.61 21.34 2.36
N GLN A 334 15.53 20.71 1.18
CA GLN A 334 14.50 21.02 0.19
C GLN A 334 13.09 20.77 0.76
N LEU A 335 12.88 19.61 1.38
CA LEU A 335 11.57 19.20 1.91
C LEU A 335 11.20 19.93 3.21
N LEU A 336 12.12 20.15 4.15
CA LEU A 336 11.78 20.83 5.41
C LEU A 336 11.92 22.34 5.35
N CYS A 337 12.89 22.89 4.61
CA CYS A 337 13.18 24.32 4.63
C CYS A 337 12.65 25.10 3.42
N ARG A 338 12.28 24.43 2.32
CA ARG A 338 11.86 25.10 1.06
C ARG A 338 10.49 24.68 0.56
N THR A 339 9.81 23.80 1.29
CA THR A 339 8.52 23.25 0.90
C THR A 339 7.48 23.59 1.96
N HIS A 340 6.26 23.91 1.56
CA HIS A 340 5.15 24.10 2.48
C HIS A 340 4.49 22.75 2.80
N LEU A 341 4.53 22.36 4.08
CA LEU A 341 4.00 21.09 4.58
C LEU A 341 2.93 21.34 5.67
N PRO A 342 1.77 21.91 5.31
CA PRO A 342 0.82 22.40 6.30
C PRO A 342 0.25 21.31 7.19
N CYS A 343 0.17 20.06 6.72
CA CYS A 343 -0.46 18.94 7.44
C CYS A 343 0.53 17.99 8.11
N LEU A 344 1.82 18.33 8.17
CA LEU A 344 2.84 17.44 8.73
C LEU A 344 2.60 17.20 10.22
N VAL A 345 2.35 15.94 10.58
CA VAL A 345 2.11 15.49 11.96
C VAL A 345 3.13 14.45 12.42
N GLU A 346 3.79 13.77 11.48
CA GLU A 346 4.80 12.76 11.76
C GLU A 346 6.05 13.01 10.91
N LEU A 347 7.19 13.09 11.58
CA LEU A 347 8.51 13.22 10.95
C LEU A 347 9.41 12.10 11.44
N ALA A 348 10.01 11.37 10.52
CA ALA A 348 11.07 10.42 10.79
C ALA A 348 12.33 10.90 10.06
N ILE A 349 13.44 11.12 10.79
CA ILE A 349 14.65 11.73 10.24
C ILE A 349 15.88 11.37 11.07
N ASP A 350 17.05 11.28 10.44
CA ASP A 350 18.30 11.13 11.16
C ASP A 350 18.65 12.34 12.03
N ASN A 351 19.17 12.06 13.23
CA ASN A 351 19.43 13.10 14.21
C ASN A 351 20.45 14.14 13.75
N ASP A 352 21.54 13.71 13.11
CA ASP A 352 22.58 14.62 12.65
C ASP A 352 22.07 15.60 11.59
N ILE A 353 21.19 15.11 10.69
CA ILE A 353 20.52 15.93 9.67
C ILE A 353 19.58 16.93 10.34
N LEU A 354 18.73 16.46 11.28
CA LEU A 354 17.79 17.31 12.00
C LEU A 354 18.49 18.43 12.77
N LEU A 355 19.56 18.11 13.51
CA LEU A 355 20.35 19.09 14.27
C LEU A 355 21.01 20.12 13.34
N THR A 356 21.50 19.68 12.18
CA THR A 356 22.07 20.57 11.18
C THR A 356 21.03 21.56 10.65
N ILE A 357 19.78 21.11 10.44
CA ILE A 357 18.67 21.99 10.01
C ILE A 357 18.28 22.96 11.13
N ILE A 358 18.19 22.49 12.37
CA ILE A 358 17.84 23.30 13.54
C ILE A 358 18.88 24.39 13.80
N ALA A 359 20.17 24.04 13.70
CA ALA A 359 21.28 24.98 13.89
C ALA A 359 21.28 26.12 12.85
N GLN A 360 20.66 25.92 11.70
CA GLN A 360 20.51 26.95 10.65
C GLN A 360 19.30 27.88 10.84
N ASP A 361 18.49 27.65 11.88
CA ASP A 361 17.35 28.46 12.30
C ASP A 361 16.35 28.84 11.19
N GLN A 362 16.10 27.91 10.26
CA GLN A 362 15.26 28.17 9.09
C GLN A 362 13.78 28.32 9.47
N ARG A 363 13.19 29.48 9.17
CA ARG A 363 11.78 29.80 9.50
C ARG A 363 10.80 28.76 8.95
N GLN A 364 10.94 28.35 7.69
CA GLN A 364 10.03 27.38 7.09
C GLN A 364 10.10 26.01 7.77
N ALA A 365 11.29 25.58 8.18
CA ALA A 365 11.46 24.33 8.93
C ALA A 365 10.76 24.40 10.30
N LYS A 366 10.86 25.55 11.00
CA LYS A 366 10.08 25.77 12.24
C LYS A 366 8.59 25.69 11.97
N ASP A 367 8.10 26.37 10.93
CA ASP A 367 6.68 26.39 10.59
C ASP A 367 6.17 24.97 10.28
N ASN A 368 6.90 24.20 9.47
CA ASN A 368 6.56 22.82 9.14
C ASN A 368 6.62 21.88 10.37
N CYS A 369 7.62 22.02 11.24
CA CYS A 369 7.79 21.17 12.42
C CYS A 369 6.86 21.54 13.59
N SER A 370 6.28 22.75 13.59
CA SER A 370 5.44 23.26 14.70
C SER A 370 4.18 22.46 14.98
N ARG A 371 3.80 21.53 14.08
CA ARG A 371 2.64 20.64 14.20
C ARG A 371 2.99 19.17 14.33
N VAL A 372 4.29 18.83 14.30
CA VAL A 372 4.74 17.43 14.36
C VAL A 372 4.49 16.88 15.77
N GLU A 373 3.53 15.97 15.87
CA GLU A 373 3.16 15.29 17.11
C GLU A 373 4.07 14.09 17.39
N THR A 374 4.55 13.43 16.34
CA THR A 374 5.44 12.26 16.44
C THR A 374 6.74 12.51 15.71
N LEU A 375 7.84 12.52 16.47
CA LEU A 375 9.20 12.61 15.93
C LEU A 375 9.88 11.24 16.11
N ARG A 376 10.40 10.67 15.03
CA ARG A 376 11.18 9.42 15.05
C ARG A 376 12.61 9.72 14.62
N THR A 377 13.59 9.25 15.39
CA THR A 377 14.99 9.52 15.10
C THR A 377 15.85 8.29 15.39
N SER A 378 16.87 8.03 14.55
CA SER A 378 17.78 6.88 14.68
C SER A 378 18.50 6.77 16.02
N ASN A 379 18.62 7.86 16.82
CA ASN A 379 19.31 7.80 18.11
C ASN A 379 18.82 8.84 19.14
N PRO A 380 17.64 8.68 19.75
CA PRO A 380 16.96 9.74 20.51
C PRO A 380 17.68 10.18 21.81
N PHE A 381 18.74 9.48 22.22
CA PHE A 381 19.36 9.63 23.55
C PHE A 381 20.58 10.56 23.61
N TYR A 382 21.06 11.09 22.48
CA TYR A 382 22.37 11.78 22.45
C TYR A 382 22.33 13.30 22.61
N HIS A 383 21.17 13.96 22.63
CA HIS A 383 21.11 15.43 22.57
C HIS A 383 20.16 16.08 23.58
N SER A 384 20.53 17.32 23.94
CA SER A 384 19.69 18.22 24.74
C SER A 384 18.36 18.43 24.05
N LEU A 385 17.29 17.97 24.70
CA LEU A 385 15.90 18.22 24.32
C LEU A 385 15.60 19.72 24.14
N ASP A 386 16.43 20.62 24.68
CA ASP A 386 16.18 22.06 24.65
C ASP A 386 16.30 22.66 23.26
N ALA A 387 17.20 22.15 22.40
CA ALA A 387 17.31 22.62 21.01
C ALA A 387 16.05 22.28 20.20
N LEU A 388 15.49 21.08 20.42
CA LEU A 388 14.29 20.59 19.74
C LEU A 388 13.03 21.37 20.14
N ARG A 389 12.94 21.81 21.40
CA ARG A 389 11.76 22.52 21.94
C ARG A 389 11.40 23.82 21.20
N SER A 390 12.34 24.39 20.45
CA SER A 390 12.08 25.60 19.64
C SER A 390 11.44 25.31 18.27
N PHE A 391 11.47 24.06 17.81
CA PHE A 391 10.93 23.62 16.52
C PHE A 391 9.66 22.78 16.64
N PHE A 392 9.50 22.06 17.75
CA PHE A 392 8.44 21.08 17.94
C PHE A 392 7.48 21.47 19.06
N PRO A 393 6.20 21.06 19.00
CA PRO A 393 5.27 21.17 20.12
C PRO A 393 5.85 20.64 21.44
N PRO A 394 5.49 21.22 22.60
CA PRO A 394 5.94 20.73 23.91
C PRO A 394 5.54 19.28 24.21
N ASN A 395 4.47 18.80 23.57
CA ASN A 395 3.91 17.46 23.75
C ASN A 395 4.34 16.47 22.66
N SER A 396 5.26 16.85 21.77
CA SER A 396 5.74 15.94 20.73
C SER A 396 6.41 14.73 21.35
N TYR A 397 5.99 13.54 20.92
CA TYR A 397 6.51 12.28 21.41
C TYR A 397 7.69 11.84 20.54
N VAL A 398 8.84 11.59 21.17
CA VAL A 398 10.05 11.10 20.49
C VAL A 398 10.07 9.57 20.60
N LYS A 399 10.04 8.89 19.44
CA LYS A 399 10.09 7.41 19.34
C LYS A 399 11.43 6.93 18.83
N HIS A 400 11.86 5.77 19.30
CA HIS A 400 12.90 4.99 18.65
C HIS A 400 12.32 4.34 17.36
N PRO A 401 13.07 4.29 16.24
CA PRO A 401 12.58 3.70 14.99
C PRO A 401 12.14 2.25 15.14
N ASP A 402 12.84 1.47 15.97
CA ASP A 402 12.52 0.05 16.23
C ASP A 402 11.22 -0.18 17.01
N GLU A 403 10.61 0.85 17.59
CA GLU A 403 9.30 0.71 18.27
C GLU A 403 8.12 0.71 17.28
N ALA A 404 8.36 0.90 15.98
CA ALA A 404 7.31 1.07 14.98
C ALA A 404 7.12 -0.10 14.00
N THR A 405 7.78 -1.23 14.23
CA THR A 405 7.65 -2.45 13.40
C THR A 405 7.25 -3.64 14.27
N VAL A 406 5.98 -3.68 14.68
CA VAL A 406 5.27 -4.91 15.10
C VAL A 406 3.89 -4.94 14.47
#